data_AF-A0A0C9RKX6-F1
#
_entry.id   AF-A0A0C9RKX6-F1
#
_cell.length_a   1.000
_cell.length_b   1.000
_cell.length_c   1.000
_cell.angle_alpha   90.00
_cell.angle_beta   90.00
_cell.angle_gamma   90.00
#
_symmetry.space_group_name_H-M   'P 1'
#
loop_
_entity.id
_entity.type
_entity.pdbx_description
1 polymer ?
#
loop_
_entity_poly.entity_id
_entity_poly.type
_entity_poly.pdbx_seq_one_letter_code
_entity_poly.pdbx_strand_id
1 'polypeptide(L)'
;MVLRAMHGYIKNFFGCADCADHFIEMAKEKDLFSVQTVDSAILWLWSAHNEVNKRLSGDVTEDPEFPKVQYPRKEHCEACRTSDGAWTSEEVLIYLKEKYGRSGIHYGSRENSEIVRPRREHITVSLDRTVQIKAGWDFTVFDISILVVLYVASAAILVLVCVQFAVKKSMKKRTFIQTLFRRA
;
A
#
# COMPACT_ATOMS: atom_id res chain seq x y z
N MET A 1 -17.49 -3.05 -9.44
CA MET A 1 -17.37 -1.60 -9.16
C MET A 1 -16.11 -1.33 -8.34
N VAL A 2 -15.44 -0.21 -8.59
CA VAL A 2 -14.13 0.12 -7.97
C VAL A 2 -14.19 0.11 -6.43
N LEU A 3 -15.28 0.62 -5.83
CA LEU A 3 -15.45 0.61 -4.37
C LEU A 3 -15.33 -0.78 -3.73
N ARG A 4 -15.85 -1.83 -4.38
CA ARG A 4 -15.75 -3.20 -3.86
C ARG A 4 -14.30 -3.71 -3.88
N ALA A 5 -13.53 -3.32 -4.90
CA ALA A 5 -12.12 -3.65 -4.99
C ALA A 5 -11.32 -2.87 -3.92
N MET A 6 -11.61 -1.58 -3.72
CA MET A 6 -11.02 -0.79 -2.64
C MET A 6 -11.33 -1.38 -1.27
N HIS A 7 -12.58 -1.73 -1.01
CA HIS A 7 -12.98 -2.41 0.22
C HIS A 7 -12.20 -3.71 0.44
N GLY A 8 -12.08 -4.55 -0.60
CA GLY A 8 -11.27 -5.78 -0.54
C GLY A 8 -9.80 -5.50 -0.26
N TYR A 9 -9.21 -4.50 -0.90
CA TYR A 9 -7.82 -4.11 -0.64
C TYR A 9 -7.63 -3.59 0.79
N ILE A 10 -8.48 -2.66 1.22
CA ILE A 10 -8.39 -2.04 2.55
C ILE A 10 -8.52 -3.09 3.65
N LYS A 11 -9.48 -4.00 3.49
CA LYS A 11 -9.72 -5.09 4.47
C LYS A 11 -8.52 -6.03 4.62
N ASN A 12 -7.85 -6.37 3.53
CA ASN A 12 -6.92 -7.51 3.51
C ASN A 12 -5.44 -7.12 3.42
N PHE A 13 -5.12 -5.91 2.97
CA PHE A 13 -3.74 -5.53 2.60
C PHE A 13 -3.31 -4.15 3.08
N PHE A 14 -4.20 -3.34 3.66
CA PHE A 14 -3.83 -1.99 4.09
C PHE A 14 -3.06 -2.02 5.41
N GLY A 15 -1.89 -1.39 5.43
CA GLY A 15 -0.91 -1.56 6.52
C GLY A 15 -1.35 -1.01 7.88
N CYS A 16 -2.23 -0.01 7.91
CA CYS A 16 -2.78 0.52 9.15
C CYS A 16 -4.07 -0.24 9.52
N ALA A 17 -3.98 -1.16 10.49
CA ALA A 17 -5.12 -1.96 10.95
C ALA A 17 -6.27 -1.09 11.51
N ASP A 18 -5.95 -0.12 12.39
CA ASP A 18 -6.95 0.79 12.97
C ASP A 18 -7.67 1.63 11.88
N CYS A 19 -6.93 2.13 10.90
CA CYS A 19 -7.48 2.85 9.77
C CYS A 19 -8.41 1.97 8.92
N ALA A 20 -8.02 0.71 8.72
CA ALA A 20 -8.81 -0.27 7.97
C ALA A 20 -10.11 -0.60 8.71
N ASP A 21 -10.06 -0.87 10.01
CA ASP A 21 -11.24 -1.19 10.82
C ASP A 21 -12.29 -0.08 10.74
N HIS A 22 -11.85 1.17 10.93
CA HIS A 22 -12.71 2.34 10.76
C HIS A 22 -13.34 2.44 9.35
N PHE A 23 -12.59 2.14 8.29
CA PHE A 23 -13.13 2.16 6.93
C PHE A 23 -14.15 1.04 6.71
N ILE A 24 -13.90 -0.17 7.24
CA ILE A 24 -14.80 -1.31 7.09
C ILE A 24 -16.11 -1.08 7.86
N GLU A 25 -16.05 -0.47 9.04
CA GLU A 25 -17.23 -0.03 9.78
C GLU A 25 -18.05 0.98 8.97
N MET A 26 -17.41 2.05 8.47
CA MET A 26 -18.08 3.05 7.64
C MET A 26 -18.65 2.46 6.35
N ALA A 27 -17.96 1.50 5.73
CA ALA A 27 -18.44 0.80 4.54
C ALA A 27 -19.73 0.01 4.80
N LYS A 28 -19.86 -0.55 6.01
CA LYS A 28 -21.08 -1.24 6.45
C LYS A 28 -22.20 -0.24 6.76
N GLU A 29 -21.92 0.81 7.52
CA GLU A 29 -22.91 1.81 7.95
C GLU A 29 -23.51 2.59 6.77
N LYS A 30 -22.66 2.96 5.79
CA LYS A 30 -23.08 3.68 4.58
C LYS A 30 -23.41 2.77 3.40
N ASP A 31 -23.60 1.49 3.66
CA ASP A 31 -24.04 0.49 2.69
C ASP A 31 -23.28 0.55 1.34
N LEU A 32 -21.94 0.50 1.40
CA LEU A 32 -21.05 0.58 0.23
C LEU A 32 -21.48 -0.37 -0.90
N PHE A 33 -22.03 -1.54 -0.55
CA PHE A 33 -22.36 -2.59 -1.51
C PHE A 33 -23.64 -2.33 -2.31
N SER A 34 -24.51 -1.41 -1.85
CA SER A 34 -25.73 -1.02 -2.58
C SER A 34 -25.50 0.10 -3.59
N VAL A 35 -24.36 0.78 -3.58
CA VAL A 35 -23.97 1.80 -4.56
C VAL A 35 -23.89 1.17 -5.96
N GLN A 36 -24.64 1.70 -6.93
CA GLN A 36 -24.77 1.09 -8.28
C GLN A 36 -24.14 1.89 -9.42
N THR A 37 -23.99 3.21 -9.28
CA THR A 37 -23.50 4.07 -10.38
C THR A 37 -22.09 4.58 -10.12
N VAL A 38 -21.38 4.97 -11.18
CA VAL A 38 -20.04 5.57 -11.06
C VAL A 38 -20.11 6.88 -10.27
N ASP A 39 -21.10 7.70 -10.55
CA ASP A 39 -21.27 9.02 -9.92
C ASP A 39 -21.61 8.89 -8.43
N SER A 40 -22.51 7.96 -8.07
CA SER A 40 -22.79 7.68 -6.65
C SER A 40 -21.58 7.09 -5.95
N ALA A 41 -20.74 6.30 -6.64
CA ALA A 41 -19.50 5.80 -6.06
C ALA A 41 -18.45 6.89 -5.79
N ILE A 42 -18.34 7.89 -6.67
CA ILE A 42 -17.49 9.07 -6.46
C ILE A 42 -17.96 9.84 -5.23
N LEU A 43 -19.25 10.15 -5.15
CA LEU A 43 -19.83 10.89 -4.02
C LEU A 43 -19.77 10.09 -2.70
N TRP A 44 -19.98 8.78 -2.75
CA TRP A 44 -19.84 7.91 -1.58
C TRP A 44 -18.42 8.00 -0.99
N LEU A 45 -17.40 7.86 -1.85
CA LEU A 45 -16.01 7.89 -1.40
C LEU A 45 -15.62 9.28 -0.88
N TRP A 46 -16.07 10.34 -1.54
CA TRP A 46 -15.87 11.72 -1.10
C TRP A 46 -16.50 11.97 0.28
N SER A 47 -17.76 11.57 0.48
CA SER A 47 -18.45 11.70 1.77
C SER A 47 -17.74 10.90 2.86
N ALA A 48 -17.33 9.67 2.57
CA ALA A 48 -16.58 8.81 3.47
C ALA A 48 -15.24 9.45 3.90
N HIS A 49 -14.48 9.98 2.95
CA HIS A 49 -13.21 10.64 3.24
C HIS A 49 -13.41 11.92 4.08
N ASN A 50 -14.46 12.68 3.82
CA ASN A 50 -14.77 13.87 4.63
C ASN A 50 -15.19 13.54 6.07
N GLU A 51 -15.78 12.38 6.30
CA GLU A 51 -16.05 11.89 7.65
C GLU A 51 -14.75 11.53 8.39
N VAL A 52 -13.79 10.92 7.69
CA VAL A 52 -12.43 10.70 8.23
C VAL A 52 -11.75 12.04 8.54
N ASN A 53 -11.83 13.03 7.64
CA ASN A 53 -11.28 14.37 7.90
C ASN A 53 -11.91 15.03 9.13
N LYS A 54 -13.23 14.86 9.33
CA LYS A 54 -13.90 15.38 10.52
C LYS A 54 -13.41 14.71 11.80
N ARG A 55 -13.25 13.39 11.78
CA ARG A 55 -12.77 12.62 12.94
C ARG A 55 -11.32 12.94 13.30
N LEU A 56 -10.46 13.10 12.30
CA LEU A 56 -9.01 13.32 12.48
C LEU A 56 -8.61 14.80 12.62
N SER A 57 -9.56 15.73 12.57
CA SER A 57 -9.26 17.16 12.75
C SER A 57 -8.82 17.44 14.18
N GLY A 58 -7.63 18.02 14.34
CA GLY A 58 -7.00 18.28 15.64
C GLY A 58 -6.39 17.05 16.31
N ASP A 59 -6.33 15.91 15.62
CA ASP A 59 -5.69 14.70 16.15
C ASP A 59 -4.16 14.88 16.24
N VAL A 60 -3.50 14.16 17.16
CA VAL A 60 -2.03 14.22 17.33
C VAL A 60 -1.25 13.73 16.10
N THR A 61 -1.90 12.96 15.23
CA THR A 61 -1.35 12.48 13.95
C THR A 61 -1.59 13.46 12.79
N GLU A 62 -2.32 14.55 13.03
CA GLU A 62 -2.56 15.59 12.03
C GLU A 62 -1.27 16.37 11.73
N ASP A 63 -0.97 16.49 10.44
CA ASP A 63 0.12 17.34 9.98
C ASP A 63 -0.27 18.83 10.17
N PRO A 64 0.48 19.62 10.96
CA PRO A 64 0.17 21.03 11.19
C PRO A 64 0.17 21.89 9.91
N GLU A 65 0.94 21.51 8.88
CA GLU A 65 0.96 22.23 7.60
C GLU A 65 -0.25 21.89 6.73
N PHE A 66 -0.86 20.72 6.96
CA PHE A 66 -1.99 20.21 6.17
C PHE A 66 -3.17 19.78 7.06
N PRO A 67 -3.81 20.75 7.73
CA PRO A 67 -4.94 20.48 8.62
C PRO A 67 -6.10 19.83 7.85
N LYS A 68 -6.74 18.85 8.46
CA LYS A 68 -7.92 18.16 7.96
C LYS A 68 -9.08 19.14 7.94
N VAL A 69 -9.63 19.32 6.75
CA VAL A 69 -10.79 20.17 6.52
C VAL A 69 -11.85 19.41 5.75
N GLN A 70 -13.08 19.90 5.81
CA GLN A 70 -14.11 19.46 4.87
C GLN A 70 -13.71 19.88 3.45
N TYR A 71 -13.48 18.90 2.60
CA TYR A 71 -12.95 19.06 1.25
C TYR A 71 -14.08 18.99 0.19
N PRO A 72 -14.04 19.81 -0.87
CA PRO A 72 -13.09 20.89 -1.11
C PRO A 72 -13.33 22.10 -0.18
N ARG A 73 -12.28 22.90 0.04
CA ARG A 73 -12.43 24.22 0.63
C ARG A 73 -13.27 25.10 -0.29
N LYS A 74 -14.00 26.06 0.29
CA LYS A 74 -14.82 27.02 -0.48
C LYS A 74 -13.98 27.78 -1.53
N GLU A 75 -12.74 28.11 -1.19
CA GLU A 75 -11.77 28.75 -2.09
C GLU A 75 -11.46 27.94 -3.36
N HIS A 76 -11.59 26.61 -3.30
CA HIS A 76 -11.33 25.74 -4.45
C HIS A 76 -12.60 25.42 -5.25
N CYS A 77 -13.78 25.55 -4.64
CA CYS A 77 -15.06 25.33 -5.28
C CYS A 77 -16.16 26.10 -4.52
N GLU A 78 -16.43 27.32 -4.96
CA GLU A 78 -17.46 28.16 -4.34
C GLU A 78 -18.86 27.58 -4.57
N ALA A 79 -19.11 27.01 -5.76
CA ALA A 79 -20.40 26.40 -6.14
C ALA A 79 -20.72 25.12 -5.35
N CYS A 80 -19.70 24.45 -4.79
CA CYS A 80 -19.88 23.23 -4.00
C CYS A 80 -20.62 23.46 -2.68
N ARG A 81 -20.77 24.72 -2.24
CA ARG A 81 -21.48 25.08 -1.01
C ARG A 81 -22.61 26.04 -1.30
N THR A 82 -23.78 25.79 -0.71
CA THR A 82 -24.87 26.76 -0.67
C THR A 82 -24.54 27.94 0.25
N SER A 83 -25.37 28.99 0.23
CA SER A 83 -25.15 30.18 1.06
C SER A 83 -25.21 29.89 2.57
N ASP A 84 -25.99 28.90 2.98
CA ASP A 84 -26.07 28.36 4.35
C ASP A 84 -24.97 27.34 4.67
N GLY A 85 -24.09 27.03 3.71
CA GLY A 85 -22.94 26.16 3.90
C GLY A 85 -23.23 24.67 3.75
N ALA A 86 -24.42 24.27 3.30
CA ALA A 86 -24.70 22.89 2.92
C ALA A 86 -23.95 22.51 1.62
N TRP A 87 -23.79 21.21 1.38
CA TRP A 87 -23.12 20.72 0.17
C TRP A 87 -24.07 20.67 -1.02
N THR A 88 -23.63 21.18 -2.16
CA THR A 88 -24.28 20.98 -3.46
C THR A 88 -23.65 19.76 -4.13
N SER A 89 -24.31 18.59 -4.06
CA SER A 89 -23.71 17.32 -4.48
C SER A 89 -23.36 17.27 -5.97
N GLU A 90 -24.15 17.96 -6.79
CA GLU A 90 -23.96 18.07 -8.24
C GLU A 90 -22.67 18.83 -8.58
N GLU A 91 -22.46 19.97 -7.92
CA GLU A 91 -21.26 20.81 -8.10
C GLU A 91 -20.01 20.12 -7.55
N VAL A 92 -20.16 19.41 -6.42
CA VAL A 92 -19.09 18.55 -5.88
C VAL A 92 -18.71 17.48 -6.90
N LEU A 93 -19.69 16.80 -7.50
CA LEU A 93 -19.42 15.75 -8.49
C LEU A 93 -18.69 16.31 -9.73
N ILE A 94 -19.12 17.48 -10.23
CA ILE A 94 -18.46 18.17 -11.35
C ILE A 94 -17.01 18.49 -10.98
N TYR A 95 -16.81 19.13 -9.83
CA TYR A 95 -15.48 19.47 -9.33
C TYR A 95 -14.56 18.24 -9.20
N LEU A 96 -15.05 17.13 -8.63
CA LEU A 96 -14.26 15.92 -8.44
C LEU A 96 -13.89 15.28 -9.78
N LYS A 97 -14.81 15.26 -10.76
CA LYS A 97 -14.54 14.73 -12.11
C LYS A 97 -13.50 15.56 -12.85
N GLU A 98 -13.51 16.88 -12.68
CA GLU A 98 -12.48 17.76 -13.25
C GLU A 98 -11.14 17.57 -12.54
N LYS A 99 -11.13 17.65 -11.20
CA LYS A 99 -9.93 17.59 -10.37
C LYS A 99 -9.15 16.28 -10.55
N TYR A 100 -9.85 15.15 -10.61
CA TYR A 100 -9.25 13.82 -10.79
C TYR A 100 -9.34 13.31 -12.24
N GLY A 101 -9.89 14.13 -13.14
CA GLY A 101 -9.92 13.86 -14.57
C GLY A 101 -8.56 14.08 -15.21
N ARG A 102 -8.45 13.73 -16.50
CA ARG A 102 -7.20 13.83 -17.26
C ARG A 102 -6.58 15.23 -17.26
N SER A 103 -7.41 16.28 -17.28
CA SER A 103 -6.99 17.68 -17.23
C SER A 103 -6.41 18.09 -15.87
N GLY A 104 -6.83 17.45 -14.78
CA GLY A 104 -6.32 17.71 -13.42
C GLY A 104 -4.97 17.03 -13.13
N ILE A 105 -4.47 16.18 -14.03
CA ILE A 105 -3.20 15.49 -13.86
C ILE A 105 -2.06 16.40 -14.36
N HIS A 106 -1.37 17.04 -13.42
CA HIS A 106 -0.13 17.74 -13.70
C HIS A 106 1.03 16.72 -13.75
N TYR A 107 1.38 16.27 -14.95
CA TYR A 107 2.69 15.65 -15.16
C TYR A 107 3.73 16.74 -14.93
N GLY A 108 4.57 16.58 -13.90
CA GLY A 108 5.64 17.53 -13.61
C GLY A 108 6.49 17.78 -14.86
N SER A 109 6.15 18.84 -15.58
CA SER A 109 6.96 19.37 -16.66
C SER A 109 8.17 19.97 -16.00
N ARG A 110 9.28 19.25 -16.08
CA ARG A 110 10.60 19.77 -15.76
C ARG A 110 10.90 20.87 -16.78
N GLU A 111 10.42 22.07 -16.54
CA GLU A 111 10.68 23.22 -17.39
C GLU A 111 12.07 23.80 -17.08
N ASN A 112 12.83 23.95 -18.18
CA ASN A 112 14.07 24.71 -18.36
C ASN A 112 15.42 24.09 -17.99
N SER A 113 15.99 23.34 -18.94
CA SER A 113 17.37 23.56 -19.40
C SER A 113 17.51 22.97 -20.80
N GLU A 114 17.72 23.87 -21.78
CA GLU A 114 18.30 23.70 -23.12
C GLU A 114 18.12 22.36 -23.87
N ILE A 115 17.74 22.45 -25.14
CA ILE A 115 17.66 21.33 -26.09
C ILE A 115 19.03 20.62 -26.18
N VAL A 116 19.27 19.65 -25.31
CA VAL A 116 20.35 18.67 -25.46
C VAL A 116 19.69 17.41 -26.00
N ARG A 117 19.94 17.16 -27.29
CA ARG A 117 19.53 15.96 -28.01
C ARG A 117 19.96 14.72 -27.23
N PRO A 118 19.19 13.62 -27.24
CA PRO A 118 19.55 12.41 -26.51
C PRO A 118 20.81 11.80 -27.16
N ARG A 119 21.98 12.08 -26.58
CA ARG A 119 23.20 11.36 -26.90
C ARG A 119 23.15 10.04 -26.14
N ARG A 120 23.00 8.97 -26.91
CA ARG A 120 23.07 7.58 -26.47
C ARG A 120 24.51 7.29 -26.04
N GLU A 121 24.84 7.51 -24.78
CA GLU A 121 26.14 7.10 -24.23
C GLU A 121 25.96 6.19 -23.00
N HIS A 122 26.70 5.10 -23.06
CA HIS A 122 26.72 3.97 -22.15
C HIS A 122 26.99 4.42 -20.71
N ILE A 123 26.21 3.87 -19.78
CA ILE A 123 26.41 3.99 -18.34
C ILE A 123 27.80 3.43 -18.01
N THR A 124 28.75 4.33 -17.73
CA THR A 124 29.97 4.01 -16.99
C THR A 124 29.82 4.64 -15.60
N VAL A 125 29.59 3.80 -14.60
CA VAL A 125 29.43 4.21 -13.21
C VAL A 125 30.80 4.62 -12.69
N SER A 126 31.01 5.91 -12.48
CA SER A 126 32.11 6.44 -11.66
C SER A 126 31.56 6.89 -10.32
N LEU A 127 32.13 6.27 -9.30
CA LEU A 127 31.87 6.41 -7.87
C LEU A 127 32.30 7.81 -7.40
N ASP A 128 31.38 8.60 -6.83
CA ASP A 128 31.57 9.47 -5.65
C ASP A 128 30.57 10.65 -5.63
N ARG A 129 29.45 10.48 -4.92
CA ARG A 129 28.83 11.57 -4.13
C ARG A 129 27.79 11.01 -3.16
N THR A 130 28.10 11.11 -1.88
CA THR A 130 27.21 10.86 -0.74
C THR A 130 26.02 11.81 -0.73
N VAL A 131 24.88 11.37 -1.28
CA VAL A 131 23.54 11.88 -0.92
C VAL A 131 22.64 10.64 -0.85
N GLN A 132 22.09 10.40 0.34
CA GLN A 132 21.21 9.27 0.65
C GLN A 132 19.93 9.35 -0.19
N ILE A 133 19.97 8.82 -1.42
CA ILE A 133 18.75 8.51 -2.18
C ILE A 133 18.13 7.31 -1.49
N LYS A 134 17.23 7.59 -0.55
CA LYS A 134 16.27 6.63 -0.03
C LYS A 134 15.39 6.21 -1.22
N ALA A 135 15.82 5.19 -1.95
CA ALA A 135 14.98 4.43 -2.86
C ALA A 135 14.00 3.64 -1.98
N GLY A 136 13.02 4.35 -1.42
CA GLY A 136 12.06 3.85 -0.45
C GLY A 136 11.01 2.99 -1.13
N TRP A 137 11.39 1.75 -1.42
CA TRP A 137 10.47 0.64 -1.19
C TRP A 137 10.51 0.45 0.32
N ASP A 138 9.50 0.92 1.05
CA ASP A 138 9.41 0.79 2.50
C ASP A 138 9.21 -0.69 2.87
N PHE A 139 10.29 -1.48 2.81
CA PHE A 139 10.42 -2.73 3.55
C PHE A 139 10.46 -2.33 5.02
N THR A 140 9.35 -2.53 5.72
CA THR A 140 9.31 -2.23 7.14
C THR A 140 10.27 -3.16 7.88
N VAL A 141 10.77 -2.75 9.07
CA VAL A 141 11.61 -3.60 9.93
C VAL A 141 10.94 -4.96 10.21
N PHE A 142 9.62 -4.99 10.21
CA PHE A 142 8.81 -6.20 10.36
C PHE A 142 8.98 -7.16 9.18
N ASP A 143 9.02 -6.67 7.95
CA ASP A 143 9.21 -7.49 6.74
C ASP A 143 10.59 -8.18 6.73
N ILE A 144 11.64 -7.45 7.14
CA ILE A 144 13.00 -8.00 7.27
C ILE A 144 13.04 -9.08 8.36
N SER A 145 12.37 -8.83 9.49
CA SER A 145 12.30 -9.77 10.61
C SER A 145 11.59 -11.06 10.20
N ILE A 146 10.47 -10.95 9.47
CA ILE A 146 9.72 -12.10 8.95
C ILE A 146 10.56 -12.89 7.94
N LEU A 147 11.26 -12.22 7.02
CA LEU A 147 12.13 -12.88 6.05
C LEU A 147 13.25 -13.67 6.71
N VAL A 148 13.89 -13.11 7.75
CA VAL A 148 14.95 -13.81 8.49
C VAL A 148 14.39 -15.03 9.22
N VAL A 149 13.22 -14.92 9.86
CA VAL A 149 12.57 -16.04 10.55
C VAL A 149 12.22 -17.17 9.57
N LEU A 150 11.60 -16.82 8.42
CA LEU A 150 11.26 -17.80 7.39
C LEU A 150 12.51 -18.49 6.81
N TYR A 151 13.57 -17.71 6.57
CA TYR A 151 14.83 -18.24 6.09
C TYR A 151 15.46 -19.23 7.08
N VAL A 152 15.60 -18.85 8.35
CA VAL A 152 16.17 -19.70 9.41
C VAL A 152 15.34 -20.96 9.61
N ALA A 153 14.00 -20.84 9.62
CA ALA A 153 13.10 -22.00 9.75
C ALA A 153 13.27 -22.97 8.57
N SER A 154 13.33 -22.46 7.34
CA SER A 154 13.53 -23.29 6.14
C SER A 154 14.88 -24.00 6.15
N ALA A 155 15.96 -23.31 6.54
CA ALA A 155 17.30 -23.89 6.68
C ALA A 155 17.34 -24.97 7.76
N ALA A 156 16.70 -24.74 8.91
CA ALA A 156 16.62 -25.72 9.99
C ALA A 156 15.87 -26.99 9.55
N ILE A 157 14.75 -26.84 8.84
CA ILE A 157 13.99 -27.98 8.28
C ILE A 157 14.87 -28.78 7.31
N LEU A 158 15.57 -28.12 6.39
CA LEU A 158 16.46 -28.78 5.45
C LEU A 158 17.60 -29.54 6.14
N VAL A 159 18.23 -28.93 7.15
CA VAL A 159 19.27 -29.58 7.96
C VAL A 159 18.71 -30.81 8.68
N LEU A 160 17.55 -30.70 9.33
CA LEU A 160 16.92 -31.83 10.03
C LEU A 160 16.59 -32.97 9.07
N VAL A 161 16.05 -32.68 7.88
CA VAL A 161 15.78 -33.68 6.85
C VAL A 161 17.09 -34.34 6.40
N CYS A 162 18.13 -33.57 6.08
CA CYS A 162 19.45 -34.09 5.71
C CYS A 162 20.06 -34.99 6.79
N VAL A 163 19.99 -34.57 8.06
CA VAL A 163 20.46 -35.36 9.20
C VAL A 163 19.65 -36.65 9.34
N GLN A 164 18.32 -36.60 9.26
CA GLN A 164 17.49 -37.81 9.32
C GLN A 164 17.80 -38.79 8.18
N PHE A 165 18.00 -38.29 6.95
CA PHE A 165 18.40 -39.13 5.82
C PHE A 165 19.79 -39.74 6.01
N ALA A 166 20.76 -38.95 6.49
CA ALA A 166 22.11 -39.42 6.77
C ALA A 166 22.15 -40.46 7.91
N VAL A 167 21.43 -40.20 9.01
CA VAL A 167 21.30 -41.12 10.14
C VAL A 167 20.56 -42.39 9.73
N LYS A 168 19.42 -42.30 9.02
CA LYS A 168 18.70 -43.49 8.51
C LYS A 168 19.59 -44.31 7.57
N LYS A 169 20.34 -43.66 6.67
CA LYS A 169 21.28 -44.33 5.77
C LYS A 169 22.44 -44.98 6.53
N SER A 170 22.98 -44.31 7.55
CA SER A 170 24.05 -44.83 8.41
C SER A 170 23.58 -46.01 9.27
N MET A 171 22.39 -45.92 9.87
CA MET A 171 21.77 -46.99 10.66
C MET A 171 21.51 -48.22 9.77
N LYS A 172 20.93 -48.03 8.58
CA LYS A 172 20.71 -49.12 7.61
C LYS A 172 22.03 -49.77 7.16
N LYS A 173 23.09 -48.97 6.96
CA LYS A 173 24.44 -49.47 6.64
C LYS A 173 25.04 -50.27 7.80
N ARG A 174 24.89 -49.81 9.05
CA ARG A 174 25.36 -50.52 10.26
C ARG A 174 24.63 -51.86 10.44
N THR A 175 23.31 -51.90 10.28
CA THR A 175 22.52 -53.13 10.38
C THR A 175 22.91 -54.14 9.29
N PHE A 176 23.16 -53.68 8.06
CA PHE A 176 23.60 -54.53 6.95
C PHE A 176 25.01 -55.12 7.16
N ILE A 177 25.94 -54.35 7.72
CA ILE A 177 27.28 -54.86 8.05
C ILE A 177 27.20 -55.89 9.19
N GLN A 178 26.37 -55.64 10.22
CA GLN A 178 26.18 -56.58 11.33
C GLN A 178 25.54 -57.91 10.88
N THR A 179 24.63 -57.91 9.91
CA THR A 179 24.06 -59.15 9.35
C THR A 179 25.03 -59.92 8.46
N LEU A 180 25.96 -59.24 7.77
CA LEU A 180 27.03 -59.89 7.01
C LEU A 180 28.05 -60.57 7.93
N PHE A 181 28.50 -59.88 8.99
CA PHE A 181 29.46 -60.45 9.95
C PHE A 181 28.89 -61.57 10.83
N ARG A 182 27.56 -61.69 10.96
CA ARG A 182 26.90 -62.79 11.69
C ARG A 182 26.67 -64.05 10.84
N ARG A 183 26.89 -63.98 9.52
CA ARG A 183 26.68 -65.08 8.55
C ARG A 183 27.99 -65.70 8.02
N ALA A 184 29.15 -65.21 8.45
CA ALA A 184 30.46 -65.80 8.22
C ALA A 184 30.94 -66.51 9.49
#